data_AF-A0A0B8PJK5-F1
#
_entry.id   AF-A0A0B8PJK5-F1
#
_cell.length_a   1.000
_cell.length_b   1.000
_cell.length_c   1.000
_cell.angle_alpha   90.00
_cell.angle_beta   90.00
_cell.angle_gamma   90.00
#
_symmetry.space_group_name_H-M   'P 1'
#
loop_
_entity.id
_entity.type
_entity.pdbx_description
1 polymer ?
#
loop_
_entity_poly.entity_id
_entity_poly.type
_entity_poly.pdbx_seq_one_letter_code
_entity_poly.pdbx_strand_id
1 'polypeptide(L)'
;MCTKEQAEHIAKITRYGEGGRGYAGSTRAASYATKPMPKHLADSKASTTVVAQIEDPIGVENVEEIAKVEGIDALFIGQVDLAVAYGASSVADDVVTRRAFASSKRPRMPVSL
;
A
#
# COMPACT_ATOMS: atom_id res chain seq x y z
N MET A 1 0.52 7.30 -2.47
CA MET A 1 1.25 6.49 -3.47
C MET A 1 0.96 7.06 -4.85
N CYS A 2 1.99 7.51 -5.57
CA CYS A 2 1.82 8.23 -6.84
C CYS A 2 2.30 7.46 -8.07
N THR A 3 3.30 6.58 -7.94
CA THR A 3 3.85 5.84 -9.10
C THR A 3 3.95 4.34 -8.85
N LYS A 4 4.06 3.58 -9.94
CA LYS A 4 4.30 2.13 -9.91
C LYS A 4 5.63 1.81 -9.25
N GLU A 5 6.68 2.56 -9.55
CA GLU A 5 8.04 2.35 -9.03
C GLU A 5 8.08 2.54 -7.51
N GLN A 6 7.32 3.52 -6.99
CA GLN A 6 7.14 3.66 -5.55
C GLN A 6 6.48 2.42 -4.94
N ALA A 7 5.42 1.90 -5.56
CA ALA A 7 4.72 0.71 -5.09
C ALA A 7 5.63 -0.54 -5.14
N GLU A 8 6.38 -0.75 -6.22
CA GLU A 8 7.34 -1.85 -6.37
C GLU A 8 8.45 -1.77 -5.30
N HIS A 9 8.96 -0.56 -5.06
CA HIS A 9 9.94 -0.33 -4.02
C HIS A 9 9.40 -0.70 -2.63
N ILE A 10 8.20 -0.22 -2.28
CA ILE A 10 7.56 -0.53 -1.00
C ILE A 10 7.26 -2.03 -0.85
N ALA A 11 6.71 -2.67 -1.88
CA ALA A 11 6.47 -4.11 -1.88
C ALA A 11 7.76 -4.90 -1.59
N LYS A 12 8.89 -4.49 -2.21
CA LYS A 12 10.20 -5.12 -2.01
C LYS A 12 10.74 -4.90 -0.59
N ILE A 13 10.78 -3.67 -0.08
CA ILE A 13 11.44 -3.37 1.21
C ILE A 13 10.66 -3.87 2.43
N THR A 14 9.41 -4.27 2.26
CA THR A 14 8.61 -4.88 3.34
C THR A 14 8.83 -6.39 3.48
N ARG A 15 9.52 -7.03 2.52
CA ARG A 15 9.77 -8.48 2.48
C ARG A 15 11.26 -8.79 2.60
N TYR A 16 11.60 -9.88 3.28
CA TYR A 16 13.00 -10.33 3.36
C TYR A 16 13.52 -10.74 1.98
N GLY A 17 14.76 -10.36 1.67
CA GLY A 17 15.41 -10.70 0.40
C GLY A 17 16.45 -9.67 -0.02
N GLU A 18 17.15 -9.95 -1.12
CA GLU A 18 18.15 -9.04 -1.69
C GLU A 18 17.51 -7.71 -2.12
N GLY A 19 18.07 -6.61 -1.60
CA GLY A 19 17.51 -5.26 -1.81
C GLY A 19 16.13 -5.05 -1.19
N GLY A 20 15.67 -5.97 -0.35
CA GLY A 20 14.44 -5.87 0.45
C GLY A 20 14.76 -5.62 1.93
N ARG A 21 13.89 -6.11 2.81
CA ARG A 21 14.04 -6.02 4.26
C ARG A 21 15.26 -6.79 4.76
N GLY A 22 16.09 -6.14 5.58
CA GLY A 22 17.18 -6.79 6.32
C GLY A 22 16.69 -7.68 7.47
N TYR A 23 17.40 -8.77 7.76
CA TYR A 23 17.06 -9.70 8.82
C TYR A 23 17.61 -9.29 10.20
N ALA A 24 16.79 -9.41 11.24
CA ALA A 24 17.19 -9.25 12.63
C ALA A 24 16.38 -10.19 13.56
N GLY A 25 17.05 -11.18 14.13
CA GLY A 25 16.42 -12.23 14.96
C GLY A 25 16.06 -11.81 16.39
N SER A 26 16.52 -10.65 16.85
CA SER A 26 16.27 -10.13 18.21
C SER A 26 15.04 -9.21 18.30
N THR A 27 14.37 -8.94 17.18
CA THR A 27 13.23 -7.99 17.15
C THR A 27 11.98 -8.55 17.84
N ARG A 28 11.02 -7.66 18.15
CA ARG A 28 9.69 -8.06 18.64
C ARG A 28 8.99 -9.04 17.70
N ALA A 29 9.12 -8.84 16.38
CA ALA A 29 8.51 -9.71 15.37
C ALA A 29 9.13 -11.13 15.35
N ALA A 30 10.41 -11.22 15.75
CA ALA A 30 11.14 -12.47 15.96
C ALA A 30 11.02 -13.01 17.41
N SER A 31 10.08 -12.47 18.20
CA SER A 31 9.84 -12.88 19.58
C SER A 31 11.10 -12.79 20.46
N TYR A 32 11.91 -11.74 20.30
CA TYR A 32 13.11 -11.49 21.10
C TYR A 32 14.08 -12.69 21.14
N ALA A 33 14.48 -13.19 19.96
CA ALA A 33 15.36 -14.35 19.76
C ALA A 33 14.78 -15.73 20.14
N THR A 34 13.51 -15.82 20.52
CA THR A 34 12.86 -17.11 20.83
C THR A 34 12.18 -17.77 19.62
N LYS A 35 11.98 -17.05 18.51
CA LYS A 35 11.41 -17.61 17.28
C LYS A 35 12.53 -18.12 16.35
N PRO A 36 12.50 -19.39 15.92
CA PRO A 36 13.45 -19.90 14.94
C PRO A 36 13.40 -19.11 13.63
N MET A 37 14.57 -18.84 13.05
CA MET A 37 14.71 -18.06 11.81
C MET A 37 13.78 -18.54 10.67
N PRO A 38 13.68 -19.84 10.34
CA PRO A 38 12.80 -20.29 9.26
C PRO A 38 11.33 -19.95 9.51
N LYS A 39 10.88 -20.07 10.77
CA LYS A 39 9.51 -19.70 11.17
C LYS A 39 9.31 -18.19 11.07
N HIS A 40 10.28 -17.39 11.49
CA HIS A 40 10.17 -15.93 11.38
C HIS A 40 10.05 -15.45 9.93
N LEU A 41 10.84 -16.02 9.02
CA LEU A 41 10.78 -15.71 7.59
C LEU A 41 9.44 -16.14 6.99
N ALA A 42 8.93 -17.33 7.32
CA ALA A 42 7.65 -17.84 6.85
C ALA A 42 6.47 -17.00 7.36
N ASP A 43 6.43 -16.69 8.67
CA ASP A 43 5.42 -15.82 9.26
C ASP A 43 5.41 -14.46 8.56
N SER A 44 6.58 -13.84 8.39
CA SER A 44 6.72 -12.53 7.74
C SER A 44 6.17 -12.54 6.30
N LYS A 45 6.47 -13.59 5.53
CA LYS A 45 5.94 -13.76 4.17
C LYS A 45 4.41 -13.89 4.15
N ALA A 46 3.85 -14.62 5.10
CA ALA A 46 2.41 -14.93 5.15
C ALA A 46 1.54 -13.81 5.74
N SER A 47 2.11 -12.95 6.60
CA SER A 47 1.34 -12.02 7.45
C SER A 47 1.66 -10.55 7.24
N THR A 48 2.66 -10.19 6.45
CA THR A 48 2.92 -8.78 6.15
C THR A 48 1.88 -8.29 5.13
N THR A 49 1.15 -7.23 5.45
CA THR A 49 0.16 -6.61 4.56
C THR A 49 0.64 -5.21 4.16
N VAL A 50 0.52 -4.88 2.88
CA VAL A 50 0.87 -3.57 2.32
C VAL A 50 -0.39 -2.95 1.72
N VAL A 51 -0.77 -1.79 2.24
CA VAL A 51 -1.90 -1.02 1.75
C VAL A 51 -1.37 0.25 1.09
N ALA A 52 -1.63 0.42 -0.20
CA ALA A 52 -1.23 1.62 -0.92
C ALA A 52 -2.32 2.68 -0.78
N GLN A 53 -1.98 3.79 -0.12
CA GLN A 53 -2.87 4.94 -0.02
C GLN A 53 -2.84 5.76 -1.32
N ILE A 54 -4.00 6.00 -1.93
CA ILE A 54 -4.19 6.83 -3.11
C ILE A 54 -4.82 8.14 -2.68
N GLU A 55 -4.03 9.21 -2.71
CA GLU A 55 -4.39 10.48 -2.07
C GLU A 55 -3.88 11.72 -2.82
N ASP A 56 -3.33 11.52 -4.00
CA ASP A 56 -2.77 12.55 -4.86
C ASP A 56 -3.32 12.37 -6.30
N PRO A 57 -3.55 13.45 -7.07
CA PRO A 57 -4.03 13.37 -8.45
C PRO A 57 -3.18 12.46 -9.35
N ILE A 58 -1.86 12.48 -9.21
CA ILE A 58 -0.95 11.60 -9.96
C ILE A 58 -1.18 10.14 -9.57
N GLY A 59 -1.41 9.88 -8.27
CA GLY A 59 -1.77 8.55 -7.78
C GLY A 59 -3.10 8.04 -8.33
N VAL A 60 -4.10 8.92 -8.49
CA VAL A 60 -5.38 8.59 -9.11
C VAL A 60 -5.19 8.22 -10.59
N GLU A 61 -4.34 8.94 -11.32
CA GLU A 61 -4.02 8.63 -12.73
C GLU A 61 -3.28 7.30 -12.88
N ASN A 62 -2.37 7.01 -11.96
CA ASN A 62 -1.53 5.80 -11.99
C ASN A 62 -2.10 4.62 -11.21
N VAL A 63 -3.31 4.73 -10.65
CA VAL A 63 -3.89 3.73 -9.75
C VAL A 63 -3.99 2.35 -10.41
N GLU A 64 -4.17 2.32 -11.74
CA GLU A 64 -4.14 1.10 -12.58
C GLU A 64 -2.85 0.30 -12.42
N GLU A 65 -1.72 0.99 -12.48
CA GLU A 65 -0.41 0.37 -12.52
C GLU A 65 0.06 0.05 -11.10
N ILE A 66 -0.25 0.91 -10.13
CA ILE A 66 -0.02 0.67 -8.70
C ILE A 66 -0.77 -0.60 -8.25
N ALA A 67 -2.03 -0.74 -8.66
CA ALA A 67 -2.88 -1.89 -8.37
C ALA A 67 -2.34 -3.24 -8.86
N LYS A 68 -1.52 -3.23 -9.91
CA LYS A 68 -0.97 -4.45 -10.53
C LYS A 68 0.33 -4.90 -9.88
N VAL A 69 0.92 -4.08 -9.01
CA VAL A 69 2.19 -4.41 -8.37
C VAL A 69 2.00 -5.58 -7.40
N GLU A 70 2.75 -6.65 -7.63
CA GLU A 70 2.81 -7.78 -6.72
C GLU A 70 3.31 -7.33 -5.34
N GLY A 71 2.58 -7.69 -4.29
CA GLY A 71 2.89 -7.29 -2.91
C GLY A 71 2.22 -5.98 -2.47
N ILE A 72 1.35 -5.39 -3.29
CA ILE A 72 0.31 -4.46 -2.85
C ILE A 72 -0.98 -5.26 -2.61
N ASP A 73 -1.41 -5.32 -1.35
CA ASP A 73 -2.50 -6.20 -0.93
C ASP A 73 -3.87 -5.50 -0.97
N ALA A 74 -3.89 -4.17 -0.85
CA ALA A 74 -5.11 -3.37 -0.92
C ALA A 74 -4.81 -1.91 -1.29
N LEU A 75 -5.86 -1.19 -1.71
CA LEU A 75 -5.85 0.26 -1.81
C LEU A 75 -6.66 0.91 -0.69
N PHE A 76 -6.20 2.08 -0.25
CA PHE A 76 -6.95 2.96 0.63
C PHE A 76 -7.08 4.32 -0.04
N ILE A 77 -8.29 4.86 -0.17
CA ILE A 77 -8.50 6.16 -0.80
C ILE A 77 -8.46 7.26 0.27
N GLY A 78 -7.41 8.08 0.27
CA GLY A 78 -7.26 9.20 1.18
C GLY A 78 -8.12 10.39 0.74
N GLN A 79 -9.43 10.37 1.03
CA GLN A 79 -10.36 11.36 0.49
C GLN A 79 -10.09 12.79 0.96
N VAL A 80 -9.64 12.97 2.21
CA VAL A 80 -9.34 14.30 2.76
C VAL A 80 -8.16 14.93 2.04
N ASP A 81 -7.09 14.17 1.85
CA ASP A 81 -5.91 14.61 1.11
C ASP A 81 -6.22 14.84 -0.38
N LEU A 82 -7.07 14.01 -1.00
CA LEU A 82 -7.59 14.28 -2.34
C LEU A 82 -8.39 15.58 -2.40
N ALA A 83 -9.21 15.88 -1.39
CA ALA A 83 -9.95 17.13 -1.35
C ALA A 83 -8.99 18.32 -1.34
N VAL A 84 -7.96 18.29 -0.49
CA VAL A 84 -6.92 19.32 -0.44
C VAL A 84 -6.19 19.42 -1.79
N ALA A 85 -5.77 18.30 -2.37
CA ALA A 85 -5.00 18.28 -3.62
C ALA A 85 -5.80 18.78 -4.84
N TYR A 86 -7.12 18.58 -4.84
CA TYR A 86 -8.02 19.12 -5.87
C TYR A 86 -8.54 20.52 -5.56
N GLY A 87 -8.12 21.16 -4.46
CA GLY A 87 -8.61 22.47 -4.04
C GLY A 87 -10.09 22.48 -3.66
N ALA A 88 -10.63 21.33 -3.25
CA ALA A 88 -11.99 21.17 -2.78
C ALA A 88 -12.12 21.54 -1.30
N SER A 89 -13.33 21.90 -0.88
CA SER A 89 -13.62 22.31 0.50
C SER A 89 -14.15 21.16 1.35
N SER A 90 -14.53 20.06 0.71
CA SER A 90 -15.13 18.89 1.35
C SER A 90 -14.84 17.62 0.55
N VAL A 91 -14.81 16.48 1.24
CA VAL A 91 -14.78 15.15 0.59
C VAL A 91 -16.06 14.84 -0.19
N ALA A 92 -17.14 15.58 0.08
CA ALA A 92 -18.41 15.46 -0.63
C ALA A 92 -18.42 16.24 -1.96
N ASP A 93 -17.41 17.05 -2.25
CA ASP A 93 -17.32 17.74 -3.54
C ASP A 93 -17.27 16.73 -4.70
N ASP A 94 -17.93 17.08 -5.82
CA ASP A 94 -18.10 16.19 -6.98
C ASP A 94 -16.76 15.73 -7.55
N VAL A 95 -15.74 16.60 -7.55
CA VAL A 95 -14.39 16.24 -7.99
C VAL A 95 -13.78 15.13 -7.13
N VAL A 96 -13.98 15.17 -5.81
CA VAL A 96 -13.39 14.19 -4.88
C VAL A 96 -14.12 12.87 -4.97
N THR A 97 -15.46 12.89 -4.88
CA THR A 97 -16.30 11.69 -4.94
C THR A 97 -16.10 10.91 -6.25
N ARG A 98 -16.03 11.60 -7.40
CA ARG A 98 -15.78 10.95 -8.70
C ARG A 98 -14.40 10.30 -8.77
N ARG A 99 -13.36 10.97 -8.27
CA ARG A 99 -11.98 10.46 -8.32
C ARG A 99 -11.76 9.32 -7.34
N ALA A 100 -12.34 9.40 -6.14
CA ALA A 100 -12.37 8.30 -5.18
C ALA A 100 -13.08 7.07 -5.76
N PHE A 101 -14.26 7.26 -6.36
CA PHE A 101 -15.01 6.19 -6.99
C PHE A 101 -14.28 5.56 -8.19
N ALA A 102 -13.68 6.39 -9.06
CA ALA A 102 -12.88 5.91 -10.19
C ALA A 102 -11.70 5.05 -9.71
N SER A 103 -11.02 5.47 -8.63
CA SER A 103 -9.92 4.72 -8.02
C SER A 103 -10.36 3.40 -7.38
N SER A 104 -11.63 3.31 -6.95
CA SER A 104 -12.20 2.13 -6.30
C SER A 104 -12.66 1.01 -7.24
N LYS A 105 -12.85 1.29 -8.54
CA LYS A 105 -13.33 0.28 -9.50
C LYS A 105 -12.19 -0.64 -9.96
N ARG A 106 -11.88 -1.66 -9.16
CA ARG A 106 -10.87 -2.68 -9.52
C ARG A 106 -11.38 -4.10 -9.25
N PRO A 107 -11.48 -4.97 -10.26
CA PRO A 107 -11.78 -6.37 -10.01
C PRO A 107 -10.61 -7.03 -9.28
N ARG A 108 -10.92 -7.70 -8.16
CA ARG A 108 -10.03 -8.57 -7.34
C ARG A 108 -9.07 -7.89 -6.36
N MET A 109 -9.03 -6.56 -6.26
CA MET A 109 -8.26 -5.88 -5.22
C MET A 109 -9.19 -5.26 -4.17
N PRO A 110 -8.99 -5.55 -2.87
CA PRO A 110 -9.70 -4.85 -1.81
C PRO A 110 -9.42 -3.34 -1.86
N VAL A 111 -10.48 -2.53 -1.76
CA VAL A 111 -10.38 -1.07 -1.68
C VAL A 111 -11.20 -0.56 -0.50
N SER A 112 -10.61 0.33 0.30
CA SER A 112 -11.30 1.11 1.33
C SER A 112 -11.46 2.57 0.88
N LEU A 113 -12.58 3.18 1.27
CA LEU A 113 -12.89 4.59 1.06
C LEU A 113 -12.64 5.44 2.30
#